data_AF-A0A9E1S7Y6-F1
#
_entry.id   AF-A0A9E1S7Y6-F1
#
_cell.length_a   1.000
_cell.length_b   1.000
_cell.length_c   1.000
_cell.angle_alpha   90.00
_cell.angle_beta   90.00
_cell.angle_gamma   90.00
#
_symmetry.space_group_name_H-M   'P 1'
#
loop_
_entity.id
_entity.type
_entity.pdbx_description
1 polymer ?
#
loop_
_entity_poly.entity_id
_entity_poly.type
_entity_poly.pdbx_seq_one_letter_code
_entity_poly.pdbx_strand_id
1 'polypeptide(L)'
;LLPPKGRLMMLTLADTLWLAFNAVVIWHGYHFTVSMFEFPYISQTTGINLVWVQMIVPLGFVFISIRVFQVMIARWRDDFHLHDARVGD
;
A
#
# COMPACT_ATOMS: atom_id res chain seq x y z
N LEU A 1 29.94 1.92 4.12
CA LEU A 1 28.97 2.39 5.14
C LEU A 1 28.46 3.76 4.69
N LEU A 2 27.26 3.81 4.10
CA LEU A 2 26.67 5.08 3.64
C LEU A 2 26.40 5.99 4.85
N PRO A 3 26.66 7.30 4.77
CA PRO A 3 26.45 8.23 5.86
C PRO A 3 24.97 8.21 6.31
N PRO A 4 24.70 8.31 7.63
CA PRO A 4 23.38 8.09 8.22
C PRO A 4 22.28 9.01 7.65
N LYS A 5 22.65 10.24 7.26
CA LYS A 5 21.74 11.20 6.61
C LYS A 5 21.33 10.78 5.19
N GLY A 6 22.23 10.15 4.43
CA GLY A 6 21.96 9.69 3.07
C GLY A 6 21.05 8.47 3.04
N ARG A 7 21.21 7.53 3.99
CA ARG A 7 20.31 6.38 4.15
C ARG A 7 18.89 6.82 4.47
N LEU A 8 18.73 7.85 5.30
CA LEU A 8 17.42 8.39 5.66
C LEU A 8 16.71 9.03 4.47
N MET A 9 17.41 9.86 3.69
CA MET A 9 16.87 10.46 2.47
C MET A 9 16.38 9.38 1.49
N MET A 10 17.17 8.33 1.30
CA MET A 10 16.82 7.23 0.40
C MET A 10 15.59 6.46 0.88
N LEU A 11 15.48 6.23 2.19
CA LEU A 11 14.31 5.61 2.81
C LEU A 11 13.05 6.48 2.68
N THR A 12 13.15 7.77 2.96
CA THR A 12 12.01 8.70 2.80
C THR A 12 11.56 8.83 1.35
N LEU A 13 12.50 8.82 0.40
CA LEU A 13 12.20 8.83 -1.03
C LEU A 13 11.51 7.53 -1.44
N ALA A 14 12.00 6.37 -0.98
CA ALA A 14 11.38 5.07 -1.26
C ALA A 14 9.95 5.00 -0.70
N ASP A 15 9.73 5.46 0.54
CA ASP A 15 8.40 5.49 1.17
C ASP A 15 7.44 6.44 0.44
N THR A 16 7.93 7.60 -0.01
CA THR A 16 7.15 8.58 -0.78
C THR A 16 6.74 8.01 -2.15
N LEU A 17 7.69 7.38 -2.86
CA LEU A 17 7.43 6.70 -4.13
C LEU A 17 6.42 5.56 -3.95
N TRP A 18 6.53 4.82 -2.85
CA TRP A 18 5.62 3.72 -2.53
C TRP A 18 4.20 4.22 -2.26
N LEU A 19 4.05 5.31 -1.50
CA LEU A 19 2.74 5.94 -1.26
C LEU A 19 2.13 6.48 -2.55
N ALA A 20 2.92 7.12 -3.40
CA ALA A 20 2.46 7.60 -4.71
C ALA A 20 1.96 6.46 -5.60
N PHE A 21 2.71 5.36 -5.68
CA PHE A 21 2.30 4.16 -6.41
C PHE A 21 1.00 3.58 -5.84
N ASN A 22 0.90 3.45 -4.52
CA ASN A 22 -0.28 2.94 -3.87
C ASN A 22 -1.53 3.80 -4.12
N ALA A 23 -1.40 5.12 -4.12
CA ALA A 23 -2.51 6.03 -4.43
C ALA A 23 -3.06 5.80 -5.85
N VAL A 24 -2.17 5.59 -6.84
CA VAL A 24 -2.58 5.25 -8.22
C VAL A 24 -3.29 3.90 -8.27
N VAL A 25 -2.80 2.90 -7.54
CA VAL A 25 -3.43 1.57 -7.51
C VAL A 25 -4.79 1.61 -6.82
N ILE A 26 -4.96 2.37 -5.74
CA ILE A 26 -6.27 2.57 -5.09
C ILE A 26 -7.24 3.25 -6.04
N TRP A 27 -6.81 4.27 -6.77
CA TRP A 27 -7.64 4.96 -7.75
C TRP A 27 -8.13 4.02 -8.84
N HIS A 28 -7.22 3.23 -9.44
CA HIS A 28 -7.58 2.23 -10.44
C HIS A 28 -8.44 1.10 -9.86
N GLY A 29 -8.13 0.65 -8.64
CA GLY A 29 -8.88 -0.39 -7.94
C GLY A 29 -10.32 0.05 -7.65
N TYR A 30 -10.52 1.31 -7.25
CA TYR A 30 -11.85 1.88 -7.06
C TYR A 30 -12.65 1.91 -8.37
N HIS A 31 -12.06 2.44 -9.44
CA HIS A 31 -12.71 2.45 -10.77
C HIS A 31 -13.05 1.03 -11.24
N PHE A 32 -12.14 0.08 -11.05
CA PHE A 32 -12.36 -1.31 -11.43
C PHE A 32 -13.51 -1.96 -10.64
N THR A 33 -13.58 -1.73 -9.33
CA THR A 33 -14.69 -2.20 -8.50
C THR A 33 -16.03 -1.62 -8.93
N VAL A 34 -16.08 -0.32 -9.24
CA VAL A 34 -17.30 0.33 -9.72
C VAL A 34 -17.75 -0.27 -11.05
N SER A 35 -16.83 -0.48 -12.00
CA SER A 35 -17.15 -1.11 -13.29
C SER A 35 -17.61 -2.57 -13.15
N MET A 36 -17.08 -3.33 -12.18
CA MET A 36 -17.59 -4.69 -11.91
C MET A 36 -18.96 -4.70 -11.22
N PHE A 37 -19.31 -3.64 -10.49
CA PHE A 37 -20.65 -3.47 -9.92
C PHE A 37 -21.70 -3.19 -11.01
N GLU A 38 -21.32 -2.47 -12.06
CA GLU A 38 -22.18 -2.14 -13.20
C GLU A 38 -22.40 -3.34 -14.15
N PHE A 39 -21.39 -4.21 -14.30
CA PHE A 39 -21.48 -5.48 -15.03
C PHE A 39 -21.24 -6.68 -14.11
N PRO A 40 -22.28 -7.18 -13.42
CA PRO A 40 -22.13 -8.34 -12.54
C PRO A 40 -21.78 -9.58 -13.36
N TYR A 41 -20.49 -9.93 -13.37
CA TYR A 41 -20.02 -11.21 -13.90
C TYR A 41 -20.39 -12.32 -12.91
N ILE A 42 -21.55 -12.93 -13.15
CA ILE A 42 -22.00 -14.13 -12.44
C ILE A 42 -21.17 -15.30 -12.97
N SER A 43 -20.44 -15.99 -12.09
CA SER A 43 -19.74 -17.24 -12.47
C SER A 43 -20.73 -18.24 -13.06
N GLN A 44 -20.50 -18.69 -14.30
CA GLN A 44 -21.37 -19.67 -14.97
C GLN A 44 -21.33 -21.07 -14.35
N THR A 45 -20.34 -21.36 -13.49
CA THR A 45 -20.16 -22.65 -12.81
C THR A 45 -20.53 -22.63 -11.33
N THR A 46 -20.58 -21.46 -10.66
CA THR A 46 -20.81 -21.37 -9.20
C THR A 46 -21.97 -20.45 -8.82
N GLY A 47 -22.46 -19.59 -9.71
CA GLY A 47 -23.55 -18.65 -9.43
C GLY A 47 -23.19 -17.50 -8.48
N ILE A 48 -21.94 -17.47 -7.97
CA ILE A 48 -21.44 -16.42 -7.08
C ILE A 48 -20.93 -15.25 -7.92
N ASN A 49 -21.24 -14.03 -7.48
CA ASN A 49 -20.76 -12.81 -8.11
C ASN A 49 -19.25 -12.62 -7.86
N LEU A 50 -18.45 -12.63 -8.93
CA LEU A 50 -16.98 -12.48 -8.88
C LEU A 50 -16.52 -11.13 -8.32
N VAL A 51 -17.42 -10.13 -8.29
CA VAL A 51 -17.20 -8.82 -7.65
C VAL A 51 -16.64 -8.98 -6.23
N TRP A 52 -17.17 -9.90 -5.43
CA TRP A 52 -16.73 -10.08 -4.04
C TRP A 52 -15.28 -10.54 -3.92
N VAL A 53 -14.85 -11.40 -4.84
CA VAL A 53 -13.46 -11.87 -4.88
C VAL A 53 -12.56 -10.73 -5.35
N GLN A 54 -12.97 -9.97 -6.35
CA GLN A 54 -12.13 -8.90 -6.87
C GLN A 54 -12.08 -7.65 -5.99
N MET A 55 -13.08 -7.44 -5.12
CA MET A 55 -13.07 -6.42 -4.05
C MET A 55 -11.95 -6.62 -3.02
N ILE A 56 -11.42 -7.84 -2.86
CA ILE A 56 -10.31 -8.08 -1.92
C ILE A 56 -9.03 -7.36 -2.36
N VAL A 57 -8.84 -7.16 -3.67
CA VAL A 57 -7.66 -6.53 -4.24
C VAL A 57 -7.56 -5.05 -3.84
N PRO A 58 -8.54 -4.18 -4.12
CA PRO A 58 -8.48 -2.79 -3.69
C PRO A 58 -8.46 -2.66 -2.17
N LEU A 59 -9.18 -3.51 -1.43
CA LEU A 59 -9.12 -3.54 0.03
C LEU A 59 -7.70 -3.86 0.54
N GLY A 60 -7.03 -4.85 -0.03
CA GLY A 60 -5.65 -5.18 0.32
C GLY A 60 -4.67 -4.03 0.08
N PHE A 61 -4.81 -3.33 -1.04
CA PHE A 61 -3.99 -2.15 -1.35
C PHE A 61 -4.26 -0.97 -0.42
N VAL A 62 -5.51 -0.77 0.01
CA VAL A 62 -5.86 0.22 1.04
C VAL A 62 -5.19 -0.14 2.37
N PHE A 63 -5.25 -1.40 2.81
CA PHE A 63 -4.61 -1.82 4.06
C PHE A 63 -3.08 -1.66 4.04
N ILE A 64 -2.43 -2.02 2.93
CA ILE A 64 -0.98 -1.80 2.76
C ILE A 64 -0.64 -0.31 2.76
N SER A 65 -1.46 0.53 2.12
CA SER A 65 -1.26 1.98 2.10
C SER A 65 -1.32 2.59 3.50
N ILE A 66 -2.32 2.22 4.29
CA ILE A 66 -2.47 2.69 5.68
C ILE A 66 -1.23 2.30 6.49
N ARG A 67 -0.75 1.06 6.34
CA ARG A 67 0.43 0.58 7.07
C ARG A 67 1.69 1.38 6.75
N VAL A 68 1.95 1.68 5.47
CA VAL A 68 3.13 2.48 5.08
C VAL A 68 2.97 3.94 5.53
N PHE A 69 1.77 4.50 5.44
CA PHE A 69 1.49 5.84 5.93
C PHE A 69 1.73 5.98 7.44
N GLN A 70 1.30 4.98 8.22
CA GLN A 70 1.57 4.92 9.66
C GLN A 70 3.07 4.87 9.98
N VAL A 71 3.85 4.07 9.24
CA VAL A 71 5.32 3.99 9.41
C VAL A 71 5.98 5.32 9.06
N MET A 72 5.52 5.99 8.00
CA MET A 72 6.04 7.30 7.61
C MET A 72 5.76 8.37 8.68
N ILE A 73 4.53 8.42 9.21
CA ILE A 73 4.17 9.33 10.30
C ILE A 73 4.96 9.01 11.58
N ALA A 74 5.07 7.73 11.95
CA ALA A 74 5.84 7.32 13.12
C ALA A 74 7.30 7.76 13.00
N ARG A 75 7.92 7.58 11.83
CA ARG A 75 9.29 8.06 11.55
C ARG A 75 9.43 9.57 11.60
N TRP A 76 8.39 10.32 11.25
CA TRP A 76 8.40 11.79 11.35
C TRP A 76 8.13 12.32 12.76
N ARG A 77 7.40 11.56 13.59
CA ARG A 77 7.02 11.95 14.96
C ARG A 77 8.05 11.53 16.00
N ASP A 78 8.63 10.34 15.85
CA ASP A 78 9.82 9.94 16.60
C ASP A 78 11.04 10.42 15.84
N ASP A 79 11.59 11.56 16.26
CA ASP A 79 12.91 12.01 15.85
C ASP A 79 13.93 10.92 16.22
N PHE A 80 14.30 10.10 15.24
CA PHE A 80 15.47 9.23 15.27
C PHE A 80 15.70 8.41 16.56
N HIS A 81 14.78 7.54 16.92
CA HIS A 81 15.19 6.32 17.64
C HIS A 81 15.25 5.14 16.67
N LEU A 82 16.47 4.92 16.20
CA LEU A 82 16.95 3.73 15.50
C LEU A 82 16.49 2.47 16.24
N HIS A 83 15.33 1.94 15.87
CA HIS A 83 15.05 0.50 15.96
C HIS A 83 15.19 -0.12 14.57
N ASP A 84 16.29 0.20 13.90
CA ASP A 84 16.78 -0.59 12.79
C ASP A 84 17.38 -1.89 13.38
N ALA A 85 16.55 -2.91 13.62
CA ALA A 85 16.99 -4.29 13.87
C ALA A 85 17.73 -4.92 12.66
N ARG A 86 18.09 -4.12 11.66
CA ARG A 86 18.86 -4.46 10.46
C ARG A 86 20.32 -3.99 10.53
N VAL A 87 20.69 -3.24 11.56
CA VAL A 87 22.09 -3.07 11.91
C VAL A 87 22.41 -4.24 12.83
N GLY A 88 22.89 -5.34 12.23
CA GLY A 88 23.59 -6.34 13.03
C GLY A 88 24.79 -5.67 13.68
N ASP A 89 24.94 -5.91 14.98
CA ASP A 89 26.08 -5.46 15.78
C ASP A 89 27.43 -5.82 15.14
#